data_AF-A0A7C7HKQ3-F1
#
_entry.id   AF-A0A7C7HKQ3-F1
#
_cell.length_a   1.000
_cell.length_b   1.000
_cell.length_c   1.000
_cell.angle_alpha   90.00
_cell.angle_beta   90.00
_cell.angle_gamma   90.00
#
_symmetry.space_group_name_H-M   'P 1'
#
loop_
_entity.id
_entity.type
_entity.pdbx_description
1 polymer ?
#
loop_
_entity_poly.entity_id
_entity_poly.type
_entity_poly.pdbx_seq_one_letter_code
_entity_poly.pdbx_strand_id
1 'polypeptide(L)'
;MRRQVPLALCFLFGIVMVLIEFSPHPYSQALRAEVITWSLIIGPFALVLGVATLVQTHWVRIRRRAEYWQYSFFVFIGMIVMVAIGIPLGQNHKIFKWLFNYIQVPMDATMFSLLAFFIASAAYRAFRARTLEATLLLVAALIVMIGNAPIGDLIWNKIMPFGDNLPSKARQWILENPNLSSRRGVILGVSLGVISQSIRIILGIERSYLGGGD
;
A
#
# COMPACT_ATOMS: atom_id res chain seq x y z
N MET A 1 -11.93 27.91 -22.53
CA MET A 1 -11.01 28.83 -21.80
C MET A 1 -10.90 28.56 -20.30
N ARG A 2 -11.99 28.40 -19.52
CA ARG A 2 -11.91 28.21 -18.04
C ARG A 2 -11.10 26.99 -17.57
N ARG A 3 -11.01 25.92 -18.36
CA ARG A 3 -10.21 24.71 -18.06
C ARG A 3 -8.80 24.71 -18.67
N GLN A 4 -8.53 25.55 -19.68
CA GLN A 4 -7.24 25.57 -20.37
C GLN A 4 -6.13 26.21 -19.53
N VAL A 5 -6.47 27.23 -18.74
CA VAL A 5 -5.50 27.89 -17.85
C VAL A 5 -5.00 26.95 -16.73
N PRO A 6 -5.87 26.23 -15.99
CA PRO A 6 -5.40 25.23 -15.02
C PRO A 6 -4.56 24.12 -15.65
N LEU A 7 -4.91 23.64 -16.85
CA LEU A 7 -4.15 22.62 -17.55
C LEU A 7 -2.76 23.11 -17.96
N ALA A 8 -2.65 24.33 -18.50
CA ALA A 8 -1.37 24.93 -18.86
C ALA A 8 -0.48 25.14 -17.63
N LEU A 9 -1.05 25.56 -16.51
CA LEU A 9 -0.33 25.69 -15.24
C LEU A 9 0.13 24.33 -14.71
N CYS A 10 -0.74 23.31 -14.73
CA CYS A 10 -0.40 21.95 -14.31
C CYS A 10 0.74 21.38 -15.15
N PHE A 11 0.69 21.56 -16.46
CA PHE A 11 1.76 21.15 -17.38
C PHE A 11 3.08 21.86 -17.07
N LEU A 12 3.05 23.19 -16.93
CA LEU A 12 4.24 23.99 -16.64
C LEU A 12 4.87 23.60 -15.29
N PHE A 13 4.07 23.56 -14.22
CA PHE A 13 4.56 23.15 -12.90
C PHE A 13 5.05 21.70 -12.91
N GLY A 14 4.35 20.79 -13.60
CA GLY A 14 4.78 19.40 -13.74
C GLY A 14 6.16 19.26 -14.38
N ILE A 15 6.41 19.98 -15.48
CA ILE A 15 7.74 20.00 -16.13
C ILE A 15 8.80 20.59 -15.21
N VAL A 16 8.49 21.72 -14.55
CA VAL A 16 9.42 22.37 -13.63
C VAL A 16 9.80 21.44 -12.48
N MET A 17 8.84 20.72 -11.89
CA MET A 17 9.13 19.74 -10.82
C MET A 17 10.03 18.60 -11.30
N VAL A 18 9.78 18.06 -12.50
CA VAL A 18 10.62 17.01 -13.09
C VAL A 18 12.06 17.52 -13.25
N LEU A 19 12.25 18.73 -13.77
CA LEU A 19 13.60 19.29 -13.97
C LEU A 19 14.32 19.55 -12.65
N ILE A 20 13.59 19.99 -11.62
CA ILE A 20 14.14 20.32 -10.30
C ILE A 20 14.58 19.07 -9.54
N GLU A 21 13.81 17.98 -9.60
CA GLU A 21 14.11 16.75 -8.84
C GLU A 21 15.45 16.12 -9.24
N PHE A 22 15.88 16.29 -10.50
CA PHE A 22 17.14 15.75 -11.01
C PHE A 22 18.29 16.76 -11.01
N SER A 23 18.08 18.01 -10.57
CA SER A 23 19.08 19.07 -10.60
C SER A 23 19.68 19.35 -9.21
N PRO A 24 21.00 19.20 -9.01
CA PRO A 24 21.66 19.46 -7.73
C PRO A 24 21.92 20.95 -7.46
N HIS A 25 21.49 21.86 -8.33
CA HIS A 25 21.78 23.30 -8.21
C HIS A 25 21.12 23.92 -6.95
N PRO A 26 21.80 24.82 -6.21
CA PRO A 26 21.24 25.45 -5.00
C PRO A 26 19.83 26.06 -5.15
N TYR A 27 19.58 26.83 -6.22
CA TYR A 27 18.23 27.34 -6.54
C TYR A 27 17.18 26.23 -6.75
N SER A 28 17.55 25.11 -7.35
CA SER A 28 16.67 23.94 -7.53
C SER A 28 16.24 23.39 -6.16
N GLN A 29 17.20 23.21 -5.26
CA GLN A 29 16.96 22.70 -3.92
C GLN A 29 16.14 23.65 -3.05
N ALA A 30 16.38 24.97 -3.18
CA ALA A 30 15.57 25.99 -2.51
C ALA A 30 14.11 25.95 -2.97
N LEU A 31 13.87 25.89 -4.28
CA LEU A 31 12.51 25.81 -4.83
C LEU A 31 11.83 24.48 -4.46
N ARG A 32 12.55 23.37 -4.46
CA ARG A 32 12.04 22.07 -3.98
C ARG A 32 11.61 22.13 -2.51
N ALA A 33 12.41 22.76 -1.65
CA ALA A 33 12.08 22.93 -0.23
C ALA A 33 10.81 23.78 -0.04
N GLU A 34 10.64 24.83 -0.84
CA GLU A 34 9.44 25.67 -0.83
C GLU A 34 8.20 24.86 -1.25
N VAL A 35 8.29 24.06 -2.31
CA VAL A 35 7.19 23.20 -2.79
C VAL A 35 6.81 22.14 -1.76
N ILE A 36 7.80 21.55 -1.08
CA ILE A 36 7.55 20.61 0.02
C ILE A 36 6.81 21.34 1.15
N THR A 37 7.20 22.57 1.47
CA THR A 37 6.52 23.39 2.48
C THR A 37 5.06 23.66 2.09
N TRP A 38 4.80 24.04 0.84
CA TRP A 38 3.43 24.19 0.34
C TRP A 38 2.63 22.88 0.43
N SER A 39 3.26 21.75 0.10
CA SER A 39 2.63 20.43 0.19
C SER A 39 2.28 20.05 1.63
N LEU A 40 3.14 20.39 2.60
CA LEU A 40 2.87 20.20 4.03
C LEU A 40 1.71 21.06 4.53
N ILE A 41 1.55 22.27 3.97
CA ILE A 41 0.43 23.17 4.29
C ILE A 41 -0.88 22.67 3.65
N ILE A 42 -0.83 22.18 2.40
CA ILE A 42 -2.01 21.68 1.67
C ILE A 42 -2.48 20.32 2.21
N GLY A 43 -1.55 19.47 2.68
CA GLY A 43 -1.82 18.11 3.15
C GLY A 43 -2.98 17.99 4.17
N PRO A 44 -3.02 18.80 5.23
CA PRO A 44 -4.15 18.82 6.18
C PRO A 44 -5.50 19.14 5.53
N PHE A 45 -5.55 20.06 4.56
CA PHE A 45 -6.79 20.35 3.82
C PHE A 45 -7.22 19.17 2.93
N ALA A 46 -6.25 18.49 2.31
CA ALA A 46 -6.51 17.27 1.57
C ALA A 46 -7.05 16.15 2.49
N LEU A 47 -6.55 16.06 3.73
CA LEU A 47 -7.08 15.14 4.74
C LEU A 47 -8.54 15.47 5.07
N VAL A 48 -8.88 16.74 5.24
CA VAL A 48 -10.28 17.18 5.46
C VAL A 48 -11.17 16.76 4.29
N LEU A 49 -10.72 16.93 3.04
CA LEU A 49 -11.45 16.45 1.86
C LEU A 49 -11.58 14.93 1.84
N GLY A 50 -10.56 14.18 2.25
CA GLY A 50 -10.60 12.74 2.40
C GLY A 50 -11.64 12.28 3.41
N VAL A 51 -11.68 12.92 4.59
CA VAL A 51 -12.70 12.68 5.62
C VAL A 51 -14.08 13.03 5.09
N ALA A 52 -14.24 14.19 4.45
CA ALA A 52 -15.52 14.61 3.87
C ALA A 52 -16.04 13.60 2.83
N THR A 53 -15.15 13.07 1.98
CA THR A 53 -15.49 12.05 0.98
C THR A 53 -15.90 10.73 1.63
N LEU A 54 -15.20 10.31 2.68
CA LEU A 54 -15.54 9.11 3.45
C LEU A 54 -16.93 9.25 4.08
N VAL A 55 -17.19 10.38 4.75
CA VAL A 55 -18.48 10.72 5.34
C VAL A 55 -19.57 10.72 4.27
N GLN A 56 -19.35 11.39 3.14
CA GLN A 56 -20.32 11.46 2.04
C GLN A 56 -20.64 10.05 1.51
N THR A 57 -19.62 9.21 1.30
CA THR A 57 -19.79 7.86 0.75
C THR A 57 -20.62 6.97 1.68
N HIS A 58 -20.30 6.97 2.97
CA HIS A 58 -21.04 6.20 3.97
C HIS A 58 -22.43 6.77 4.24
N TRP A 59 -22.59 8.09 4.22
CA TRP A 59 -23.89 8.75 4.35
C TRP A 59 -24.83 8.39 3.19
N VAL A 60 -24.32 8.42 1.95
CA VAL A 60 -25.10 8.02 0.77
C VAL A 60 -25.49 6.55 0.85
N ARG A 61 -24.60 5.66 1.32
CA ARG A 61 -24.92 4.24 1.56
C ARG A 61 -26.05 4.05 2.57
N ILE A 62 -26.01 4.77 3.70
CA ILE A 62 -27.07 4.72 4.72
C ILE A 62 -28.40 5.24 4.15
N ARG A 63 -28.37 6.40 3.48
CA ARG A 63 -29.58 7.02 2.90
C ARG A 63 -30.23 6.14 1.83
N ARG A 64 -29.42 5.50 1.00
CA ARG A 64 -29.90 4.63 -0.09
C ARG A 64 -30.15 3.18 0.36
N ARG A 65 -29.95 2.84 1.63
CA ARG A 65 -30.05 1.47 2.17
C ARG A 65 -29.31 0.45 1.29
N ALA A 66 -28.10 0.82 0.86
CA ALA A 66 -27.26 -0.06 0.05
C ALA A 66 -26.93 -1.37 0.79
N GLU A 67 -26.47 -2.38 0.07
CA GLU A 67 -26.05 -3.65 0.69
C GLU A 67 -25.05 -3.38 1.83
N TYR A 68 -25.31 -4.00 2.99
CA TYR A 68 -24.52 -3.85 4.22
C TYR A 68 -24.40 -2.42 4.77
N TRP A 69 -25.36 -1.54 4.48
CA TRP A 69 -25.35 -0.14 4.95
C TRP A 69 -25.20 -0.01 6.47
N GLN A 70 -25.69 -0.99 7.26
CA GLN A 70 -25.58 -1.00 8.72
C GLN A 70 -24.13 -0.88 9.20
N TYR A 71 -23.18 -1.49 8.49
CA TYR A 71 -21.78 -1.44 8.91
C TYR A 71 -21.15 -0.04 8.77
N SER A 72 -21.79 0.86 8.02
CA SER A 72 -21.36 2.26 7.93
C SER A 72 -21.41 2.97 9.28
N PHE A 73 -22.26 2.54 10.23
CA PHE A 73 -22.26 3.11 11.58
C PHE A 73 -20.96 2.85 12.34
N PHE A 74 -20.34 1.67 12.17
CA PHE A 74 -19.06 1.37 12.82
C PHE A 74 -17.93 2.29 12.34
N VAL A 75 -17.96 2.69 11.06
CA VAL A 75 -17.01 3.66 10.51
C VAL A 75 -17.15 5.01 11.20
N PHE A 76 -18.39 5.52 11.33
CA PHE A 76 -18.64 6.79 12.01
C PHE A 76 -18.26 6.75 13.49
N ILE A 77 -18.63 5.69 14.20
CA ILE A 77 -18.29 5.52 15.63
C ILE A 77 -16.78 5.46 15.79
N GLY A 78 -16.09 4.62 15.03
CA GLY A 78 -14.63 4.49 15.10
C GLY A 78 -13.92 5.80 14.79
N MET A 79 -14.35 6.51 13.75
CA MET A 79 -13.82 7.82 13.38
C MET A 79 -14.02 8.84 14.52
N ILE A 80 -15.23 8.98 15.06
CA ILE A 80 -15.53 9.93 16.13
C ILE A 80 -14.70 9.61 17.39
N VAL A 81 -14.63 8.33 17.79
CA VAL A 81 -13.86 7.91 18.96
C VAL A 81 -12.37 8.22 18.79
N MET A 82 -11.79 7.89 17.65
CA MET A 82 -10.37 8.14 17.38
C MET A 82 -10.05 9.63 17.30
N VAL A 83 -10.93 10.44 16.71
CA VAL A 83 -10.76 11.91 16.62
C VAL A 83 -10.94 12.58 17.98
N ALA A 84 -11.99 12.22 18.72
CA ALA A 84 -12.30 12.80 20.03
C ALA A 84 -11.21 12.52 21.07
N ILE A 85 -10.47 11.42 20.91
CA ILE A 85 -9.35 11.06 21.78
C ILE A 85 -8.03 11.59 21.22
N GLY A 86 -7.80 11.45 19.92
CA GLY A 86 -6.55 11.80 19.25
C GLY A 86 -6.27 13.29 19.19
N ILE A 87 -7.29 14.14 18.97
CA ILE A 87 -7.11 15.59 18.89
C ILE A 87 -6.77 16.20 20.27
N PRO A 88 -7.53 15.95 21.35
CA PRO A 88 -7.26 16.59 22.64
C PRO A 88 -6.09 15.98 23.40
N LEU A 89 -5.90 14.66 23.33
CA LEU A 89 -4.89 13.95 24.13
C LEU A 89 -3.60 13.65 23.35
N GLY A 90 -3.65 13.71 22.02
CA GLY A 90 -2.54 13.40 21.15
C GLY A 90 -2.31 11.91 20.91
N GLN A 91 -1.62 11.60 19.82
CA GLN A 91 -1.31 10.22 19.38
C GLN A 91 -0.46 9.41 20.37
N ASN A 92 0.28 10.10 21.25
CA ASN A 92 1.14 9.45 22.22
C ASN A 92 0.43 9.01 23.51
N HIS A 93 -0.82 9.44 23.70
CA HIS A 93 -1.59 9.13 24.90
C HIS A 93 -1.90 7.63 25.02
N LYS A 94 -1.89 7.11 26.27
CA LYS A 94 -2.12 5.69 26.56
C LYS A 94 -3.44 5.18 25.97
N ILE A 95 -4.51 5.96 26.05
CA ILE A 95 -5.84 5.59 25.53
C ILE A 95 -5.82 5.51 24.01
N PHE A 96 -5.20 6.48 23.32
CA PHE A 96 -5.09 6.45 21.87
C PHE A 96 -4.28 5.24 21.39
N LYS A 97 -3.12 4.99 22.02
CA LYS A 97 -2.30 3.80 21.73
C LYS A 97 -3.05 2.50 22.00
N TRP A 98 -3.86 2.44 23.06
CA TRP A 98 -4.66 1.25 23.36
C TRP A 98 -5.71 1.00 22.28
N LEU A 99 -6.49 2.02 21.89
CA LEU A 99 -7.46 1.92 20.80
C LEU A 99 -6.78 1.50 19.49
N PHE A 100 -5.63 2.10 19.18
CA PHE A 100 -4.89 1.76 17.99
C PHE A 100 -4.39 0.30 18.03
N ASN A 101 -3.68 -0.11 19.08
CA ASN A 101 -3.04 -1.42 19.16
C ASN A 101 -4.03 -2.58 19.37
N TYR A 102 -5.16 -2.34 20.02
CA TYR A 102 -6.10 -3.41 20.39
C TYR A 102 -7.43 -3.38 19.62
N ILE A 103 -7.73 -2.31 18.88
CA ILE A 103 -8.91 -2.24 18.02
C ILE A 103 -8.47 -2.13 16.56
N GLN A 104 -7.75 -1.07 16.18
CA GLN A 104 -7.36 -0.84 14.78
C GLN A 104 -6.45 -1.94 14.23
N VAL A 105 -5.33 -2.23 14.91
CA VAL A 105 -4.32 -3.19 14.43
C VAL A 105 -4.89 -4.60 14.26
N PRO A 106 -5.68 -5.16 15.20
CA PRO A 106 -6.29 -6.47 15.00
C PRO A 106 -7.30 -6.50 13.84
N MET A 107 -8.09 -5.44 13.63
CA MET A 107 -9.01 -5.35 12.48
C MET A 107 -8.24 -5.40 11.15
N ASP A 108 -7.16 -4.62 11.03
CA ASP A 108 -6.30 -4.64 9.84
C ASP A 108 -5.64 -6.02 9.65
N ALA A 109 -5.21 -6.65 10.75
CA ALA A 109 -4.65 -7.99 10.73
C ALA A 109 -5.69 -9.05 10.29
N THR A 110 -6.97 -8.91 10.65
CA THR A 110 -8.02 -9.84 10.18
C THR A 110 -8.24 -9.73 8.68
N MET A 111 -8.27 -8.51 8.13
CA MET A 111 -8.35 -8.31 6.68
C MET A 111 -7.14 -8.91 5.95
N PHE A 112 -5.93 -8.69 6.50
CA PHE A 112 -4.71 -9.26 5.94
C PHE A 112 -4.67 -10.79 6.03
N SER A 113 -5.13 -11.36 7.15
CA SER A 113 -5.21 -12.81 7.35
C SER A 113 -6.19 -13.47 6.39
N LEU A 114 -7.36 -12.88 6.17
CA LEU A 114 -8.34 -13.36 5.18
C LEU A 114 -7.76 -13.30 3.76
N LEU A 115 -7.05 -12.22 3.41
CA LEU A 115 -6.37 -12.12 2.13
C LEU A 115 -5.34 -13.24 1.95
N ALA A 116 -4.51 -13.51 2.96
CA ALA A 116 -3.54 -14.59 2.94
C ALA A 116 -4.21 -15.97 2.77
N PHE A 117 -5.31 -16.22 3.48
CA PHE A 117 -6.10 -17.45 3.32
C PHE A 117 -6.69 -17.57 1.91
N PHE A 118 -7.25 -16.50 1.34
CA PHE A 118 -7.78 -16.52 -0.03
C PHE A 118 -6.69 -16.72 -1.08
N ILE A 119 -5.52 -16.08 -0.91
CA ILE A 119 -4.36 -16.30 -1.78
C ILE A 119 -3.93 -17.77 -1.69
N ALA A 120 -3.79 -18.32 -0.48
CA ALA A 120 -3.42 -19.73 -0.29
C ALA A 120 -4.46 -20.68 -0.90
N SER A 121 -5.76 -20.42 -0.74
CA SER A 121 -6.84 -21.22 -1.32
C SER A 121 -6.89 -21.12 -2.85
N ALA A 122 -6.73 -19.92 -3.41
CA ALA A 122 -6.65 -19.71 -4.86
C ALA A 122 -5.41 -20.38 -5.44
N ALA A 123 -4.27 -20.22 -4.77
CA ALA A 123 -3.01 -20.88 -5.11
C ALA A 123 -3.16 -22.40 -5.05
N TYR A 124 -3.73 -22.99 -3.99
CA TYR A 124 -3.98 -24.43 -3.90
C TYR A 124 -4.88 -24.95 -5.04
N ARG A 125 -5.97 -24.22 -5.34
CA ARG A 125 -6.86 -24.56 -6.48
C ARG A 125 -6.15 -24.45 -7.83
N ALA A 126 -5.23 -23.50 -7.99
CA ALA A 126 -4.39 -23.35 -9.17
C ALA A 126 -3.20 -24.34 -9.22
N PHE A 127 -2.69 -24.77 -8.05
CA PHE A 127 -1.57 -25.69 -7.83
C PHE A 127 -1.97 -27.16 -7.79
N ARG A 128 -3.11 -27.53 -8.40
CA ARG A 128 -3.33 -28.94 -8.75
C ARG A 128 -2.23 -29.28 -9.76
N ALA A 129 -1.18 -30.01 -9.33
CA ALA A 129 0.02 -30.33 -10.09
C ALA A 129 -0.31 -30.91 -11.48
N ARG A 130 -0.51 -30.01 -12.43
CA ARG A 130 -0.89 -30.29 -13.81
C ARG A 130 0.13 -29.73 -14.79
N THR A 131 0.99 -28.81 -14.35
CA THR A 131 2.08 -28.22 -15.14
C THR A 131 3.38 -28.23 -14.37
N LEU A 132 4.50 -28.17 -15.09
CA LEU A 132 5.83 -28.11 -14.51
C LEU A 132 6.03 -26.84 -13.67
N GLU A 133 5.44 -25.71 -14.05
CA GLU A 133 5.59 -24.46 -13.28
C GLU A 133 4.91 -24.55 -11.91
N ALA A 134 3.71 -25.14 -11.85
CA ALA A 134 2.98 -25.32 -10.59
C ALA A 134 3.75 -26.22 -9.60
N THR A 135 4.39 -27.28 -10.11
CA THR A 135 5.21 -28.19 -9.30
C THR A 135 6.46 -27.50 -8.77
N LEU A 136 7.16 -26.71 -9.60
CA LEU A 136 8.33 -25.94 -9.18
C LEU A 136 7.98 -24.93 -8.08
N LEU A 137 6.86 -24.24 -8.22
CA LEU A 137 6.36 -23.30 -7.20
C LEU A 137 5.98 -24.01 -5.90
N LEU A 138 5.33 -25.17 -5.98
CA LEU A 138 4.97 -25.97 -4.80
C LEU A 138 6.21 -26.43 -4.02
N VAL A 139 7.23 -26.95 -4.73
CA VAL A 139 8.49 -27.37 -4.11
C VAL A 139 9.22 -26.19 -3.48
N ALA A 140 9.31 -25.05 -4.19
CA ALA A 140 9.91 -23.84 -3.65
C ALA A 140 9.18 -23.34 -2.38
N ALA A 141 7.85 -23.37 -2.38
CA ALA A 141 7.04 -22.98 -1.22
C ALA A 141 7.27 -23.90 -0.02
N LEU A 142 7.34 -25.22 -0.22
CA LEU A 142 7.65 -26.18 0.85
C LEU A 142 9.03 -25.92 1.47
N ILE A 143 10.06 -25.70 0.64
CA ILE A 143 11.42 -25.39 1.11
C ILE A 143 11.42 -24.11 1.96
N VAL A 144 10.77 -23.05 1.47
CA VAL A 144 10.72 -21.75 2.17
C VAL A 144 9.93 -21.84 3.47
N MET A 145 8.85 -22.62 3.51
CA MET A 145 8.03 -22.82 4.71
C MET A 145 8.79 -23.57 5.80
N ILE A 146 9.53 -24.63 5.43
CA ILE A 146 10.39 -25.39 6.37
C ILE A 146 11.52 -24.50 6.88
N GLY A 147 12.18 -23.73 6.02
CA GLY A 147 13.25 -22.80 6.44
C GLY A 147 12.78 -21.60 7.27
N ASN A 148 11.48 -21.31 7.33
CA ASN A 148 10.90 -20.27 8.20
C ASN A 148 10.67 -20.76 9.63
N ALA A 149 10.53 -22.07 9.84
CA ALA A 149 10.23 -22.64 11.14
C ALA A 149 11.53 -22.88 11.93
N PRO A 150 11.68 -22.36 13.16
CA PRO A 150 12.84 -22.65 14.02
C PRO A 150 13.07 -24.15 14.25
N ILE A 151 11.99 -24.93 14.16
CA ILE A 151 11.98 -26.39 14.29
C ILE A 151 12.61 -27.07 13.05
N GLY A 152 12.58 -26.43 11.89
CA GLY A 152 13.11 -26.98 10.63
C GLY A 152 14.60 -27.29 10.72
N ASP A 153 15.39 -26.36 11.24
CA ASP A 153 16.84 -26.55 11.42
C ASP A 153 17.14 -27.56 12.54
N LEU A 154 16.35 -27.57 13.62
CA LEU A 154 16.49 -28.54 14.72
C LEU A 154 16.23 -29.98 14.29
N ILE A 155 15.21 -30.20 13.45
CA ILE A 155 14.88 -31.52 12.89
C ILE A 155 15.92 -31.94 11.85
N TRP A 156 16.31 -31.02 10.97
CA TRP A 156 17.27 -31.30 9.90
C TRP A 156 18.64 -31.72 10.45
N ASN A 157 19.17 -30.96 11.41
CA ASN A 157 20.46 -31.26 12.03
C ASN A 157 20.43 -32.56 12.87
N LYS A 158 19.25 -33.03 13.28
CA LYS A 158 19.07 -34.30 14.02
C LYS A 158 18.89 -35.53 13.11
N ILE A 159 18.34 -35.35 11.90
CA ILE A 159 18.00 -36.45 10.98
C ILE A 159 19.06 -36.64 9.88
N MET A 160 19.68 -35.55 9.41
CA MET A 160 20.65 -35.57 8.30
C MET A 160 21.93 -34.82 8.70
N PRO A 161 22.96 -35.50 9.24
CA PRO A 161 24.24 -34.90 9.63
C PRO A 161 25.15 -34.51 8.45
N PHE A 162 24.63 -34.48 7.22
CA PHE A 162 25.35 -34.04 6.03
C PHE A 162 24.77 -32.71 5.54
N GLY A 163 25.23 -31.60 6.13
CA GLY A 163 24.94 -30.24 5.67
C GLY A 163 24.21 -29.39 6.70
N ASP A 164 24.98 -28.68 7.51
CA ASP A 164 24.46 -27.72 8.50
C ASP A 164 23.57 -26.67 7.83
N ASN A 165 22.35 -26.53 8.36
CA ASN A 165 21.40 -25.46 8.01
C ASN A 165 21.04 -25.40 6.51
N LEU A 166 20.96 -26.55 5.83
CA LEU A 166 20.55 -26.62 4.42
C LEU A 166 19.17 -25.99 4.14
N PRO A 167 18.13 -26.20 4.99
CA PRO A 167 16.80 -25.61 4.76
C PRO A 167 16.79 -24.08 4.79
N SER A 168 17.51 -23.48 5.75
CA SER A 168 17.62 -22.02 5.85
C SER A 168 18.49 -21.41 4.75
N LYS A 169 19.58 -22.08 4.32
CA LYS A 169 20.38 -21.67 3.16
C LYS A 169 19.60 -21.73 1.84
N ALA A 170 18.86 -22.83 1.60
CA ALA A 170 18.05 -22.99 0.41
C ALA A 170 16.93 -21.95 0.35
N ARG A 171 16.25 -21.72 1.48
CA ARG A 171 15.31 -20.62 1.65
C ARG A 171 15.96 -19.28 1.32
N GLN A 172 17.11 -18.97 1.90
CA GLN A 172 17.81 -17.70 1.68
C GLN A 172 18.13 -17.50 0.19
N TRP A 173 18.65 -18.53 -0.49
CA TRP A 173 18.92 -18.49 -1.92
C TRP A 173 17.66 -18.22 -2.75
N ILE A 174 16.53 -18.88 -2.43
CA ILE A 174 15.24 -18.64 -3.11
C ILE A 174 14.76 -17.20 -2.86
N LEU A 175 14.88 -16.71 -1.62
CA LEU A 175 14.43 -15.37 -1.28
C LEU A 175 15.29 -14.30 -1.95
N GLU A 176 16.60 -14.48 -2.02
CA GLU A 176 17.57 -13.49 -2.51
C GLU A 176 17.74 -13.48 -4.04
N ASN A 177 17.48 -14.59 -4.73
CA ASN A 177 17.68 -14.66 -6.18
C ASN A 177 16.35 -14.50 -6.96
N PRO A 178 15.51 -15.54 -7.11
CA PRO A 178 14.29 -15.45 -7.92
C PRO A 178 13.23 -14.54 -7.30
N ASN A 179 13.06 -14.56 -5.97
CA ASN A 179 12.05 -13.73 -5.31
C ASN A 179 12.43 -12.25 -5.29
N LEU A 180 13.68 -11.88 -4.95
CA LEU A 180 14.11 -10.48 -5.07
C LEU A 180 14.05 -9.97 -6.51
N SER A 181 14.39 -10.78 -7.51
CA SER A 181 14.27 -10.42 -8.92
C SER A 181 12.82 -10.14 -9.31
N SER A 182 11.90 -11.02 -8.93
CA SER A 182 10.45 -10.85 -9.18
C SER A 182 9.90 -9.62 -8.46
N ARG A 183 10.26 -9.43 -7.18
CA ARG A 183 9.86 -8.25 -6.39
C ARG A 183 10.33 -6.96 -7.02
N ARG A 184 11.58 -6.90 -7.49
CA ARG A 184 12.11 -5.74 -8.22
C ARG A 184 11.34 -5.50 -9.51
N GLY A 185 11.02 -6.55 -10.28
CA GLY A 185 10.17 -6.45 -11.46
C GLY A 185 8.79 -5.85 -11.17
N VAL A 186 8.13 -6.30 -10.11
CA VAL A 186 6.84 -5.74 -9.66
C VAL A 186 6.98 -4.28 -9.25
N ILE A 187 7.99 -3.93 -8.45
CA ILE A 187 8.23 -2.54 -8.02
C ILE A 187 8.49 -1.63 -9.22
N LEU A 188 9.27 -2.08 -10.21
CA LEU A 188 9.51 -1.34 -11.44
C LEU A 188 8.21 -1.16 -12.23
N GLY A 189 7.41 -2.22 -12.38
CA GLY A 189 6.11 -2.16 -13.05
C GLY A 189 5.13 -1.19 -12.39
N VAL A 190 5.01 -1.24 -11.05
CA VAL A 190 4.17 -0.32 -10.28
C VAL A 190 4.69 1.12 -10.41
N SER A 191 6.01 1.33 -10.28
CA SER A 191 6.62 2.65 -10.44
C SER A 191 6.37 3.25 -11.83
N LEU A 192 6.52 2.45 -12.89
CA LEU A 192 6.20 2.87 -14.26
C LEU A 192 4.71 3.16 -14.43
N GLY A 193 3.83 2.39 -13.78
CA GLY A 193 2.39 2.65 -13.75
C GLY A 193 2.05 4.00 -13.12
N VAL A 194 2.69 4.32 -11.98
CA VAL A 194 2.55 5.62 -11.31
C VAL A 194 3.10 6.75 -12.17
N ILE A 195 4.27 6.59 -12.78
CA ILE A 195 4.86 7.58 -13.70
C ILE A 195 3.94 7.81 -14.90
N SER A 196 3.39 6.74 -15.49
CA SER A 196 2.43 6.82 -16.60
C SER A 196 1.19 7.62 -16.22
N GLN A 197 0.63 7.36 -15.03
CA GLN A 197 -0.50 8.13 -14.48
C GLN A 197 -0.14 9.61 -14.30
N SER A 198 1.01 9.91 -13.71
CA SER A 198 1.48 11.30 -13.51
C SER A 198 1.67 12.03 -14.83
N ILE A 199 2.23 11.37 -15.85
CA ILE A 199 2.37 11.95 -17.21
C ILE A 199 0.99 12.23 -17.82
N ARG A 200 0.02 11.31 -17.70
CA ARG A 200 -1.36 11.54 -18.19
C ARG A 200 -1.99 12.78 -17.53
N ILE A 201 -1.74 12.98 -16.24
CA ILE A 201 -2.22 14.15 -15.49
C ILE A 201 -1.52 15.43 -15.98
N ILE A 202 -0.18 15.43 -16.09
CA ILE A 202 0.62 16.58 -16.54
C ILE A 202 0.26 17.00 -17.97
N LEU A 203 0.10 16.02 -18.87
CA LEU A 203 -0.33 16.27 -20.26
C LEU A 203 -1.82 16.64 -20.37
N GLY A 204 -2.57 16.60 -19.27
CA GLY A 204 -3.98 16.93 -19.26
C GLY A 204 -4.87 15.94 -20.02
N ILE A 205 -4.39 14.72 -20.24
CA ILE A 205 -5.18 13.61 -20.80
C ILE A 205 -6.19 13.18 -19.73
N GLU A 206 -5.74 13.12 -18.47
CA GLU A 206 -6.59 12.76 -17.34
C GLU A 206 -6.99 14.01 -16.55
N ARG A 207 -8.28 14.35 -16.63
CA ARG A 207 -8.83 15.62 -16.11
C ARG A 207 -9.77 15.42 -14.93
N SER A 208 -9.79 14.21 -14.35
CA SER A 208 -10.66 13.82 -13.23
C SER A 208 -10.54 14.77 -12.03
N TYR A 209 -9.37 15.37 -11.82
CA TYR A 209 -9.10 16.33 -10.76
C TYR A 209 -9.71 17.74 -10.99
N LEU A 210 -10.16 18.08 -12.20
CA LEU A 210 -10.74 19.39 -12.54
C LEU A 210 -12.27 19.45 -12.37
N GLY A 211 -12.87 18.42 -11.76
CA GLY A 211 -14.32 18.29 -11.64
C GLY A 211 -14.94 17.74 -12.94
N GLY A 212 -15.24 16.44 -12.91
CA GLY A 212 -15.75 15.68 -14.05
C GLY A 212 -17.08 16.22 -14.57
N GLY A 213 -17.10 16.49 -15.87
CA GLY A 213 -18.24 16.92 -16.66
C GLY A 213 -17.69 17.16 -18.06
N ASP A 214 -17.75 16.13 -18.88
CA ASP A 214 -17.15 15.93 -20.22
C ASP A 214 -15.65 15.61 -20.24
#